data_AF-A0A813A2D5-F1
#
_entry.id   AF-A0A813A2D5-F1
#
_cell.length_a   1.000
_cell.length_b   1.000
_cell.length_c   1.000
_cell.angle_alpha   90.00
_cell.angle_beta   90.00
_cell.angle_gamma   90.00
#
_symmetry.space_group_name_H-M   'P 1'
#
loop_
_entity.id
_entity.type
_entity.pdbx_description
1 polymer ?
#
loop_
_entity_poly.entity_id
_entity_poly.type
_entity_poly.pdbx_seq_one_letter_code
_entity_poly.pdbx_strand_id
1 'polypeptide(L)'
;MACLQNHFLESMGLTMDNGWGCDGIKAPGGCRSGLTGFNQSQGMKRFRCKTCDYDLCEECYLERLNSRRCLKGHVLAPLGIQRQSRPGWHCDGENEGGCKSIARGFESTKTLNRFRCEQCDYDLCERCYETPLAKPCDRGHAMTLLGLARDNGWGCDGRSQPGGCKRGITGFRQTKGIHRFRCEACDFDLCDLCYEARPVADRGPAAKPMTVNPELVPGYWDMEVMEDIEMLKGLAPEEENVLNKFGKVELTESELASIQQIFDASHKKVYTRDRKGTKVPDKLLVKCAYRIQNLQNWTEFVRKQSSIRAQIDSLKETGNKGVCRNGPELS
;
A
#
# COMPACT_ATOMS: atom_id res chain seq x y z
N MET A 1 -11.96 10.88 -18.41
CA MET A 1 -12.14 11.63 -17.14
C MET A 1 -13.58 12.13 -17.05
N ALA A 2 -14.16 12.18 -15.84
CA ALA A 2 -15.55 12.58 -15.65
C ALA A 2 -15.72 13.94 -14.94
N CYS A 3 -16.86 14.60 -15.13
CA CYS A 3 -17.23 15.77 -14.35
C CYS A 3 -17.52 15.39 -12.88
N LEU A 4 -17.84 16.38 -12.03
CA LEU A 4 -18.20 16.14 -10.61
C LEU A 4 -19.43 15.24 -10.42
N GLN A 5 -20.26 15.09 -11.46
CA GLN A 5 -21.43 14.20 -11.49
C GLN A 5 -21.15 12.89 -12.25
N ASN A 6 -19.88 12.55 -12.49
CA ASN A 6 -19.44 11.31 -13.12
C ASN A 6 -19.86 11.13 -14.60
N HIS A 7 -20.12 12.21 -15.33
CA HIS A 7 -20.35 12.19 -16.78
C HIS A 7 -19.05 12.39 -17.57
N PHE A 8 -18.93 11.76 -18.73
CA PHE A 8 -17.73 11.82 -19.58
C PHE A 8 -17.43 13.24 -20.11
N LEU A 9 -16.17 13.65 -20.05
CA LEU A 9 -15.65 14.90 -20.63
C LEU A 9 -15.05 14.65 -22.02
N GLU A 10 -15.56 15.36 -23.02
CA GLU A 10 -15.05 15.32 -24.38
C GLU A 10 -14.11 16.50 -24.67
N SER A 11 -13.01 16.23 -25.37
CA SER A 11 -12.14 17.28 -25.91
C SER A 11 -12.83 17.97 -27.07
N MET A 12 -13.05 19.28 -26.94
CA MET A 12 -13.65 20.13 -27.98
C MET A 12 -12.59 20.81 -28.85
N GLY A 13 -11.30 20.51 -28.62
CA GLY A 13 -10.19 21.15 -29.32
C GLY A 13 -10.02 22.64 -28.97
N LEU A 14 -9.37 23.38 -29.88
CA LEU A 14 -9.10 24.83 -29.79
C LEU A 14 -10.16 25.68 -30.52
N THR A 15 -11.10 25.05 -31.22
CA THR A 15 -11.92 25.70 -32.26
C THR A 15 -13.28 26.20 -31.78
N MET A 16 -13.59 26.09 -30.47
CA MET A 16 -14.85 26.56 -29.88
C MET A 16 -14.61 27.50 -28.68
N ASP A 17 -13.93 28.61 -28.97
CA ASP A 17 -13.75 29.73 -28.07
C ASP A 17 -14.95 30.66 -28.08
N ASN A 18 -16.05 30.23 -27.48
CA ASN A 18 -17.20 31.08 -27.19
C ASN A 18 -17.09 31.78 -25.84
N GLY A 19 -15.85 32.01 -25.36
CA GLY A 19 -15.59 32.64 -24.07
C GLY A 19 -16.06 31.82 -22.86
N TRP A 20 -15.92 30.51 -22.93
CA TRP A 20 -16.33 29.59 -21.86
C TRP A 20 -15.50 29.78 -20.57
N GLY A 21 -16.09 29.41 -19.44
CA GLY A 21 -15.44 29.45 -18.14
C GLY A 21 -14.98 28.05 -17.72
N CYS A 22 -13.81 27.95 -17.10
CA CYS A 22 -13.34 26.68 -16.54
C CYS A 22 -13.96 26.47 -15.14
N ASP A 23 -14.70 25.39 -14.95
CA ASP A 23 -15.24 24.99 -13.65
C ASP A 23 -14.17 24.58 -12.63
N GLY A 24 -12.92 24.43 -13.06
CA GLY A 24 -11.76 24.33 -12.19
C GLY A 24 -11.62 25.52 -11.24
N ILE A 25 -12.19 26.69 -11.57
CA ILE A 25 -12.24 27.86 -10.66
C ILE A 25 -12.95 27.55 -9.34
N LYS A 26 -13.92 26.63 -9.34
CA LYS A 26 -14.69 26.25 -8.15
C LYS A 26 -13.92 25.26 -7.26
N ALA A 27 -12.78 24.74 -7.72
CA ALA A 27 -11.96 23.80 -6.97
C ALA A 27 -11.06 24.54 -5.94
N PRO A 28 -10.68 23.87 -4.83
CA PRO A 28 -9.67 24.39 -3.92
C PRO A 28 -8.36 24.71 -4.67
N GLY A 29 -7.93 25.98 -4.64
CA GLY A 29 -6.76 26.45 -5.39
C GLY A 29 -7.06 27.00 -6.80
N GLY A 30 -8.34 27.05 -7.20
CA GLY A 30 -8.81 27.69 -8.43
C GLY A 30 -8.40 26.96 -9.71
N CYS A 31 -8.62 27.63 -10.84
CA CYS A 31 -8.24 27.12 -12.15
C CYS A 31 -6.71 27.09 -12.31
N ARG A 32 -6.14 25.96 -12.71
CA ARG A 32 -4.69 25.80 -12.94
C ARG A 32 -4.13 26.58 -14.10
N SER A 33 -4.97 26.93 -15.08
CA SER A 33 -4.60 27.87 -16.13
C SER A 33 -4.77 29.34 -15.71
N GLY A 34 -5.11 29.62 -14.44
CA GLY A 34 -5.28 30.98 -13.91
C GLY A 34 -6.57 31.67 -14.33
N LEU A 35 -7.53 30.95 -14.92
CA LEU A 35 -8.82 31.53 -15.33
C LEU A 35 -9.65 31.93 -14.11
N THR A 36 -10.11 33.18 -14.10
CA THR A 36 -10.91 33.77 -13.01
C THR A 36 -12.36 34.05 -13.42
N GLY A 37 -12.72 33.80 -14.68
CA GLY A 37 -14.07 34.00 -15.19
C GLY A 37 -14.25 33.58 -16.65
N PHE A 38 -15.39 33.95 -17.21
CA PHE A 38 -15.72 33.76 -18.63
C PHE A 38 -14.87 34.69 -19.53
N ASN A 39 -14.79 34.36 -20.83
CA ASN A 39 -14.07 35.10 -21.86
C ASN A 39 -12.54 35.19 -21.69
N GLN A 40 -11.95 34.35 -20.83
CA GLN A 40 -10.49 34.28 -20.62
C GLN A 40 -9.85 33.04 -21.26
N SER A 41 -10.66 32.16 -21.86
CA SER A 41 -10.24 30.83 -22.32
C SER A 41 -9.70 30.80 -23.76
N GLN A 42 -9.46 31.96 -24.38
CA GLN A 42 -9.10 32.02 -25.80
C GLN A 42 -7.77 31.28 -26.07
N GLY A 43 -7.78 30.39 -27.06
CA GLY A 43 -6.65 29.54 -27.43
C GLY A 43 -6.41 28.36 -26.50
N MET A 44 -7.34 28.04 -25.58
CA MET A 44 -7.21 26.91 -24.65
C MET A 44 -8.03 25.70 -25.10
N LYS A 45 -7.47 24.50 -24.95
CA LYS A 45 -8.27 23.29 -25.17
C LYS A 45 -9.33 23.15 -24.09
N ARG A 46 -10.56 22.96 -24.56
CA ARG A 46 -11.74 22.78 -23.72
C ARG A 46 -12.10 21.30 -23.60
N PHE A 47 -12.36 20.87 -22.38
CA PHE A 47 -12.88 19.55 -22.08
C PHE A 47 -14.29 19.69 -21.49
N ARG A 48 -15.31 19.43 -22.32
CA ARG A 48 -16.72 19.69 -22.00
C ARG A 48 -17.46 18.41 -21.67
N CYS A 49 -18.25 18.44 -20.61
CA CYS A 49 -19.27 17.43 -20.38
C CYS A 49 -20.45 17.68 -21.32
N LYS A 50 -20.91 16.66 -22.04
CA LYS A 50 -22.13 16.76 -22.87
C LYS A 50 -23.43 16.67 -22.09
N THR A 51 -23.38 16.12 -20.88
CA THR A 51 -24.57 15.82 -20.06
C THR A 51 -24.86 16.93 -19.05
N CYS A 52 -23.86 17.69 -18.63
CA CYS A 52 -24.04 18.87 -17.79
C CYS A 52 -23.15 20.01 -18.28
N ASP A 53 -23.47 21.25 -17.88
CA ASP A 53 -22.69 22.44 -18.22
C ASP A 53 -21.43 22.49 -17.34
N TYR A 54 -20.50 21.59 -17.63
CA TYR A 54 -19.24 21.44 -16.91
C TYR A 54 -18.07 21.42 -17.89
N ASP A 55 -17.15 22.35 -17.73
CA ASP A 55 -16.03 22.58 -18.63
C ASP A 55 -14.71 22.68 -17.87
N LEU A 56 -13.68 22.00 -18.35
CA LEU A 56 -12.32 22.13 -17.84
C LEU A 56 -11.36 22.62 -18.93
N CYS A 57 -10.40 23.45 -18.54
CA CYS A 57 -9.22 23.69 -19.35
C CYS A 57 -8.26 22.51 -19.31
N GLU A 58 -7.35 22.46 -20.28
CA GLU A 58 -6.33 21.43 -20.39
C GLU A 58 -5.56 21.21 -19.08
N GLU A 59 -5.11 22.27 -18.41
CA GLU A 59 -4.35 22.12 -17.16
C GLU A 59 -5.20 21.56 -16.01
N CYS A 60 -6.46 21.98 -15.86
CA CYS A 60 -7.35 21.43 -14.83
C CYS A 60 -7.78 19.99 -15.16
N TYR A 61 -7.93 19.69 -16.45
CA TYR A 61 -8.21 18.35 -16.94
C TYR A 61 -7.02 17.42 -16.69
N LEU A 62 -5.80 17.87 -17.03
CA LEU A 62 -4.54 17.15 -16.83
C LEU A 62 -4.18 17.00 -15.36
N GLU A 63 -4.41 18.00 -14.51
CA GLU A 63 -4.22 17.85 -13.07
C GLU A 63 -5.10 16.74 -12.49
N ARG A 64 -6.37 16.71 -12.92
CA ARG A 64 -7.31 15.66 -12.51
C ARG A 64 -6.95 14.29 -13.06
N LEU A 65 -6.35 14.22 -14.25
CA LEU A 65 -5.74 13.00 -14.75
C LEU A 65 -4.52 12.61 -13.89
N ASN A 66 -3.57 13.53 -13.70
CA ASN A 66 -2.32 13.34 -12.94
C ASN A 66 -2.51 13.03 -11.45
N SER A 67 -3.73 13.10 -10.94
CA SER A 67 -4.09 12.69 -9.58
C SER A 67 -4.08 11.17 -9.40
N ARG A 68 -4.11 10.37 -10.49
CA ARG A 68 -4.05 8.92 -10.35
C ARG A 68 -2.62 8.45 -10.12
N ARG A 69 -2.43 7.79 -8.98
CA ARG A 69 -1.13 7.27 -8.54
C ARG A 69 -1.10 5.74 -8.61
N CYS A 70 0.08 5.16 -8.80
CA CYS A 70 0.30 3.72 -8.62
C CYS A 70 0.12 3.32 -7.15
N LEU A 71 0.23 2.03 -6.81
CA LEU A 71 0.08 1.57 -5.42
C LEU A 71 1.09 2.20 -4.47
N LYS A 72 2.26 2.56 -4.97
CA LYS A 72 3.33 3.25 -4.23
C LYS A 72 3.17 4.79 -4.17
N GLY A 73 2.07 5.34 -4.67
CA GLY A 73 1.82 6.78 -4.63
C GLY A 73 2.52 7.61 -5.73
N HIS A 74 3.18 6.98 -6.70
CA HIS A 74 3.79 7.69 -7.84
C HIS A 74 2.76 8.07 -8.90
N VAL A 75 2.95 9.21 -9.57
CA VAL A 75 2.06 9.65 -10.66
C VAL A 75 2.18 8.71 -11.87
N LEU A 76 1.05 8.46 -12.54
CA LEU A 76 1.01 7.65 -13.77
C LEU A 76 1.04 8.57 -15.00
N ALA A 77 2.00 8.32 -15.90
CA ALA A 77 2.15 9.03 -17.16
C ALA A 77 1.32 8.37 -18.28
N PRO A 78 0.56 9.15 -19.09
CA PRO A 78 -0.14 8.62 -20.24
C PRO A 78 0.86 8.29 -21.37
N LEU A 79 0.89 7.04 -21.82
CA LEU A 79 1.68 6.59 -22.97
C LEU A 79 0.86 6.44 -24.26
N GLY A 80 -0.47 6.60 -24.18
CA GLY A 80 -1.39 6.49 -25.32
C GLY A 80 -1.53 5.07 -25.87
N ILE A 81 -2.07 4.94 -27.08
CA ILE A 81 -2.14 3.67 -27.83
C ILE A 81 -0.79 3.45 -28.50
N GLN A 82 -0.03 2.46 -28.05
CA GLN A 82 1.22 2.07 -28.73
C GLN A 82 0.90 1.30 -30.00
N ARG A 83 0.66 2.04 -31.09
CA ARG A 83 0.51 1.45 -32.42
C ARG A 83 1.88 1.00 -32.92
N GLN A 84 2.02 -0.32 -33.06
CA GLN A 84 3.07 -1.06 -33.78
C GLN A 84 4.31 -1.48 -32.95
N SER A 85 4.66 -2.76 -33.15
CA SER A 85 5.93 -3.46 -32.83
C SER A 85 6.36 -3.74 -31.38
N ARG A 86 5.59 -3.40 -30.34
CA ARG A 86 5.92 -3.82 -28.96
C ARG A 86 5.14 -5.07 -28.53
N PRO A 87 5.71 -5.94 -27.68
CA PRO A 87 4.94 -6.98 -27.01
C PRO A 87 3.78 -6.32 -26.27
N GLY A 88 2.71 -7.09 -26.06
CA GLY A 88 1.62 -6.66 -25.19
C GLY A 88 2.11 -6.18 -23.81
N TRP A 89 1.22 -5.60 -23.03
CA TRP A 89 1.54 -5.18 -21.67
C TRP A 89 0.47 -5.67 -20.69
N HIS A 90 0.81 -5.75 -19.40
CA HIS A 90 -0.11 -6.20 -18.37
C HIS A 90 -0.78 -5.00 -17.69
N CYS A 91 -2.08 -5.07 -17.43
CA CYS A 91 -2.77 -4.04 -16.69
C CYS A 91 -2.92 -4.46 -15.22
N ASP A 92 -2.25 -3.73 -14.32
CA ASP A 92 -2.28 -3.97 -12.88
C ASP A 92 -3.63 -3.70 -12.22
N GLY A 93 -4.60 -3.16 -12.96
CA GLY A 93 -6.00 -3.12 -12.52
C GLY A 93 -6.58 -4.51 -12.29
N GLU A 94 -5.95 -5.57 -12.82
CA GLU A 94 -6.27 -6.94 -12.46
C GLU A 94 -6.06 -7.23 -10.96
N ASN A 95 -5.01 -6.66 -10.38
CA ASN A 95 -4.71 -6.73 -8.94
C ASN A 95 -5.65 -5.86 -8.08
N GLU A 96 -6.42 -4.96 -8.69
CA GLU A 96 -7.40 -4.06 -8.05
C GLU A 96 -8.86 -4.52 -8.24
N GLY A 97 -9.08 -5.84 -8.37
CA GLY A 97 -10.40 -6.43 -8.57
C GLY A 97 -10.78 -6.64 -10.03
N GLY A 98 -9.78 -6.95 -10.88
CA GLY A 98 -9.96 -7.31 -12.28
C GLY A 98 -9.86 -6.11 -13.24
N CYS A 99 -9.15 -6.32 -14.35
CA CYS A 99 -8.98 -5.34 -15.41
C CYS A 99 -10.34 -4.97 -16.04
N LYS A 100 -10.69 -3.68 -16.04
CA LYS A 100 -12.01 -3.17 -16.49
C LYS A 100 -12.15 -3.06 -18.01
N SER A 101 -11.06 -3.25 -18.77
CA SER A 101 -11.11 -3.33 -20.23
C SER A 101 -11.51 -4.69 -20.78
N ILE A 102 -11.71 -5.70 -19.92
CA ILE A 102 -12.01 -7.10 -20.32
C ILE A 102 -10.84 -7.72 -21.12
N ALA A 103 -9.73 -6.99 -21.29
CA ALA A 103 -8.52 -7.49 -21.89
C ALA A 103 -7.95 -8.63 -21.04
N ARG A 104 -7.84 -9.81 -21.64
CA ARG A 104 -7.24 -11.00 -21.05
C ARG A 104 -5.94 -11.30 -21.78
N GLY A 105 -4.82 -11.05 -21.10
CA GLY A 105 -3.49 -11.34 -21.62
C GLY A 105 -2.91 -10.28 -22.55
N PHE A 106 -1.63 -10.46 -22.87
CA PHE A 106 -0.76 -9.49 -23.54
C PHE A 106 -1.30 -8.96 -24.87
N GLU A 107 -1.87 -9.82 -25.72
CA GLU A 107 -2.30 -9.40 -27.05
C GLU A 107 -3.48 -8.41 -27.02
N SER A 108 -4.37 -8.56 -26.04
CA SER A 108 -5.59 -7.76 -25.93
C SER A 108 -5.35 -6.33 -25.40
N THR A 109 -4.14 -6.02 -24.91
CA THR A 109 -3.79 -4.69 -24.38
C THR A 109 -3.07 -3.81 -25.39
N LYS A 110 -2.61 -4.35 -26.53
CA LYS A 110 -1.88 -3.58 -27.56
C LYS A 110 -2.68 -2.40 -28.13
N THR A 111 -4.00 -2.51 -28.12
CA THR A 111 -4.91 -1.49 -28.65
C THR A 111 -5.44 -0.54 -27.57
N LEU A 112 -5.07 -0.76 -26.30
CA LEU A 112 -5.54 0.04 -25.19
C LEU A 112 -4.59 1.21 -24.90
N ASN A 113 -5.16 2.32 -24.50
CA ASN A 113 -4.44 3.44 -23.90
C ASN A 113 -3.76 2.97 -22.60
N ARG A 114 -2.43 3.11 -22.55
CA ARG A 114 -1.59 2.68 -21.42
C ARG A 114 -1.20 3.88 -20.56
N PHE A 115 -1.33 3.72 -19.25
CA PHE A 115 -0.91 4.69 -18.24
C PHE A 115 0.13 4.03 -17.35
N ARG A 116 1.38 4.47 -17.45
CA ARG A 116 2.52 3.80 -16.81
C ARG A 116 3.09 4.64 -15.69
N CYS A 117 3.44 4.01 -14.58
CA CYS A 117 4.33 4.59 -13.61
C CYS A 117 5.77 4.56 -14.15
N GLU A 118 6.45 5.70 -14.19
CA GLU A 118 7.86 5.73 -14.62
C GLU A 118 8.82 5.23 -13.53
N GLN A 119 8.36 5.20 -12.28
CA GLN A 119 9.17 4.84 -11.10
C GLN A 119 8.96 3.39 -10.64
N CYS A 120 7.96 2.68 -11.16
CA CYS A 120 7.77 1.25 -10.91
C CYS A 120 7.07 0.57 -12.08
N ASP A 121 7.14 -0.77 -12.14
CA ASP A 121 6.46 -1.55 -13.19
C ASP A 121 4.96 -1.66 -12.90
N TYR A 122 4.26 -0.53 -13.02
CA TYR A 122 2.82 -0.43 -12.76
C TYR A 122 2.13 0.27 -13.93
N ASP A 123 1.17 -0.42 -14.54
CA ASP A 123 0.48 -0.01 -15.74
C ASP A 123 -1.03 -0.19 -15.62
N LEU A 124 -1.76 0.81 -16.09
CA LEU A 124 -3.21 0.76 -16.18
C LEU A 124 -3.70 1.02 -17.58
N CYS A 125 -4.76 0.32 -17.97
CA CYS A 125 -5.53 0.72 -19.14
C CYS A 125 -6.41 1.91 -18.82
N GLU A 126 -6.79 2.66 -19.85
CA GLU A 126 -7.71 3.78 -19.74
C GLU A 126 -8.93 3.49 -18.88
N ARG A 127 -9.61 2.36 -19.08
CA ARG A 127 -10.77 2.03 -18.24
C ARG A 127 -10.40 1.82 -16.77
N CYS A 128 -9.30 1.11 -16.49
CA CYS A 128 -8.83 0.95 -15.12
C CYS A 128 -8.40 2.29 -14.54
N TYR A 129 -7.73 3.14 -15.31
CA TYR A 129 -7.28 4.46 -14.93
C TYR A 129 -8.46 5.44 -14.69
N GLU A 130 -9.54 5.33 -15.44
CA GLU A 130 -10.73 6.16 -15.27
C GLU A 130 -11.68 5.64 -14.19
N THR A 131 -11.53 4.37 -13.78
CA THR A 131 -12.35 3.81 -12.71
C THR A 131 -12.01 4.52 -11.40
N PRO A 132 -12.97 5.02 -10.61
CA PRO A 132 -12.67 5.57 -9.29
C PRO A 132 -11.99 4.51 -8.42
N LEU A 133 -10.94 4.89 -7.68
CA LEU A 133 -10.30 3.97 -6.74
C LEU A 133 -11.33 3.44 -5.74
N ALA A 134 -11.36 2.13 -5.55
CA ALA A 134 -12.25 1.52 -4.58
C ALA A 134 -12.01 2.14 -3.20
N LYS A 135 -13.09 2.51 -2.51
CA LYS A 135 -12.99 3.04 -1.14
C LYS A 135 -12.46 1.90 -0.25
N PRO A 136 -11.38 2.12 0.51
CA PRO A 136 -10.71 1.05 1.22
C PRO A 136 -11.46 0.73 2.51
N CYS A 137 -11.25 -0.45 3.07
CA CYS A 137 -11.67 -0.75 4.44
C CYS A 137 -10.84 0.06 5.46
N ASP A 138 -11.12 -0.08 6.75
CA ASP A 138 -10.40 0.65 7.81
C ASP A 138 -8.90 0.31 7.87
N ARG A 139 -8.50 -0.82 7.26
CA ARG A 139 -7.11 -1.27 7.15
C ARG A 139 -6.47 -0.95 5.79
N GLY A 140 -7.10 -0.12 4.96
CA GLY A 140 -6.54 0.29 3.67
C GLY A 140 -6.73 -0.70 2.51
N HIS A 141 -7.24 -1.91 2.75
CA HIS A 141 -7.47 -2.89 1.68
C HIS A 141 -8.63 -2.48 0.76
N ALA A 142 -8.51 -2.81 -0.52
CA ALA A 142 -9.58 -2.59 -1.49
C ALA A 142 -10.86 -3.37 -1.14
N MET A 143 -12.00 -2.73 -1.35
CA MET A 143 -13.32 -3.36 -1.21
C MET A 143 -13.91 -3.66 -2.58
N THR A 144 -14.52 -4.83 -2.71
CA THR A 144 -15.16 -5.30 -3.94
C THR A 144 -16.68 -5.28 -3.79
N LEU A 145 -17.38 -4.78 -4.80
CA LEU A 145 -18.84 -4.90 -4.87
C LEU A 145 -19.23 -6.34 -5.20
N LEU A 146 -19.83 -7.05 -4.26
CA LEU A 146 -20.40 -8.39 -4.48
C LEU A 146 -21.86 -8.33 -5.02
N GLY A 147 -22.42 -7.13 -5.14
CA GLY A 147 -23.75 -6.92 -5.67
C GLY A 147 -24.85 -7.43 -4.71
N LEU A 148 -25.99 -7.83 -5.30
CA LEU A 148 -27.16 -8.36 -4.60
C LEU A 148 -27.19 -9.90 -4.58
N ALA A 149 -26.26 -10.56 -5.29
CA ALA A 149 -26.31 -11.99 -5.56
C ALA A 149 -25.99 -12.88 -4.34
N ARG A 150 -25.40 -12.33 -3.28
CA ARG A 150 -24.98 -13.06 -2.06
C ARG A 150 -25.72 -12.55 -0.83
N ASP A 151 -27.03 -12.66 -0.85
CA ASP A 151 -27.92 -12.28 0.24
C ASP A 151 -28.05 -13.41 1.29
N ASN A 152 -26.91 -13.83 1.84
CA ASN A 152 -26.82 -14.91 2.82
C ASN A 152 -27.07 -14.42 4.27
N GLY A 153 -27.72 -13.28 4.42
CA GLY A 153 -27.97 -12.66 5.71
C GLY A 153 -26.72 -12.08 6.38
N TRP A 154 -25.78 -11.56 5.57
CA TRP A 154 -24.61 -10.82 6.05
C TRP A 154 -25.01 -9.61 6.93
N GLY A 155 -24.05 -9.03 7.64
CA GLY A 155 -24.25 -7.85 8.47
C GLY A 155 -23.28 -6.76 8.06
N CYS A 156 -23.74 -5.51 7.98
CA CYS A 156 -22.87 -4.37 7.71
C CYS A 156 -22.01 -4.07 8.94
N ASP A 157 -20.68 -4.12 8.83
CA ASP A 157 -19.75 -3.91 9.93
C ASP A 157 -19.65 -2.46 10.38
N GLY A 158 -20.14 -1.52 9.56
CA GLY A 158 -20.42 -0.15 10.02
C GLY A 158 -21.32 -0.09 11.26
N ARG A 159 -22.11 -1.13 11.57
CA ARG A 159 -22.89 -1.23 12.82
C ARG A 159 -22.01 -1.20 14.08
N SER A 160 -20.78 -1.68 13.98
CA SER A 160 -19.81 -1.75 15.07
C SER A 160 -18.89 -0.52 15.12
N GLN A 161 -19.06 0.43 14.19
CA GLN A 161 -18.25 1.65 14.10
C GLN A 161 -18.93 2.84 14.81
N PRO A 162 -18.14 3.87 15.19
CA PRO A 162 -18.69 5.13 15.68
C PRO A 162 -19.72 5.71 14.71
N GLY A 163 -20.93 6.01 15.22
CA GLY A 163 -22.05 6.51 14.41
C GLY A 163 -22.87 5.43 13.69
N GLY A 164 -22.53 4.15 13.87
CA GLY A 164 -23.33 3.00 13.45
C GLY A 164 -23.49 2.85 11.93
N CYS A 165 -24.28 1.86 11.53
CA CYS A 165 -24.58 1.64 10.13
C CYS A 165 -25.49 2.76 9.60
N LYS A 166 -25.10 3.39 8.49
CA LYS A 166 -25.88 4.46 7.84
C LYS A 166 -27.23 4.00 7.27
N ARG A 167 -27.41 2.70 7.07
CA ARG A 167 -28.73 2.09 6.76
C ARG A 167 -29.54 1.69 8.00
N GLY A 168 -28.99 1.85 9.20
CA GLY A 168 -29.65 1.40 10.44
C GLY A 168 -29.61 -0.12 10.64
N ILE A 169 -28.74 -0.85 9.94
CA ILE A 169 -28.54 -2.29 10.16
C ILE A 169 -27.89 -2.48 11.53
N THR A 170 -28.56 -3.21 12.42
CA THR A 170 -28.10 -3.50 13.79
C THR A 170 -27.62 -4.94 13.96
N GLY A 171 -27.91 -5.83 13.01
CA GLY A 171 -27.53 -7.24 13.09
C GLY A 171 -27.50 -7.97 11.76
N PHE A 172 -27.34 -9.29 11.82
CA PHE A 172 -27.38 -10.17 10.66
C PHE A 172 -28.81 -10.33 10.10
N ARG A 173 -28.92 -10.76 8.84
CA ARG A 173 -30.20 -11.04 8.14
C ARG A 173 -31.12 -9.81 7.93
N GLN A 174 -30.58 -8.61 8.09
CA GLN A 174 -31.29 -7.35 7.81
C GLN A 174 -30.87 -6.72 6.47
N THR A 175 -30.07 -7.44 5.68
CA THR A 175 -29.41 -6.91 4.47
C THR A 175 -30.11 -7.26 3.17
N LYS A 176 -31.38 -7.65 3.24
CA LYS A 176 -32.08 -8.18 2.07
C LYS A 176 -32.17 -7.12 0.96
N GLY A 177 -31.67 -7.45 -0.23
CA GLY A 177 -31.66 -6.52 -1.37
C GLY A 177 -30.71 -5.34 -1.22
N ILE A 178 -29.70 -5.43 -0.35
CA ILE A 178 -28.70 -4.37 -0.14
C ILE A 178 -27.38 -4.76 -0.80
N HIS A 179 -26.77 -3.83 -1.55
CA HIS A 179 -25.45 -4.03 -2.14
C HIS A 179 -24.39 -4.26 -1.05
N ARG A 180 -23.66 -5.37 -1.18
CA ARG A 180 -22.57 -5.75 -0.29
C ARG A 180 -21.22 -5.35 -0.87
N PHE A 181 -20.49 -4.51 -0.15
CA PHE A 181 -19.09 -4.20 -0.43
C PHE A 181 -18.22 -4.98 0.54
N ARG A 182 -17.32 -5.81 0.04
CA ARG A 182 -16.53 -6.73 0.85
C ARG A 182 -15.05 -6.49 0.68
N CYS A 183 -14.34 -6.42 1.79
CA CYS A 183 -12.90 -6.60 1.85
C CYS A 183 -12.61 -8.07 2.15
N GLU A 184 -12.05 -8.80 1.17
CA GLU A 184 -11.75 -10.22 1.36
C GLU A 184 -10.63 -10.46 2.38
N ALA A 185 -9.63 -9.58 2.43
CA ALA A 185 -8.49 -9.71 3.36
C ALA A 185 -8.89 -9.57 4.84
N CYS A 186 -9.96 -8.84 5.14
CA CYS A 186 -10.38 -8.55 6.50
C CYS A 186 -11.69 -9.21 6.90
N ASP A 187 -12.35 -9.92 5.98
CA ASP A 187 -13.73 -10.38 6.18
C ASP A 187 -14.66 -9.23 6.63
N PHE A 188 -14.50 -8.06 5.98
CA PHE A 188 -15.16 -6.82 6.38
C PHE A 188 -16.17 -6.37 5.34
N ASP A 189 -17.43 -6.21 5.73
CA ASP A 189 -18.56 -5.97 4.85
C ASP A 189 -19.28 -4.65 5.16
N LEU A 190 -19.53 -3.84 4.13
CA LEU A 190 -20.30 -2.61 4.22
C LEU A 190 -21.50 -2.62 3.27
N CYS A 191 -22.58 -1.98 3.71
CA CYS A 191 -23.65 -1.56 2.80
C CYS A 191 -23.18 -0.38 1.93
N ASP A 192 -23.86 -0.18 0.81
CA ASP A 192 -23.69 0.98 -0.07
C ASP A 192 -23.65 2.32 0.68
N LEU A 193 -24.55 2.63 1.61
CA LEU A 193 -24.49 3.94 2.31
C LEU A 193 -23.25 4.07 3.20
N CYS A 194 -22.86 2.99 3.89
CA CYS A 194 -21.64 3.01 4.69
C CYS A 194 -20.39 3.06 3.81
N TYR A 195 -20.39 2.37 2.68
CA TYR A 195 -19.32 2.42 1.70
C TYR A 195 -19.22 3.82 1.09
N GLU A 196 -20.35 4.42 0.71
CA GLU A 196 -20.38 5.74 0.09
C GLU A 196 -19.96 6.85 1.05
N ALA A 197 -20.29 6.74 2.34
CA ALA A 197 -19.86 7.68 3.36
C ALA A 197 -18.33 7.66 3.60
N ARG A 198 -17.60 6.68 3.06
CA ARG A 198 -16.14 6.63 3.19
C ARG A 198 -15.47 7.59 2.22
N PRO A 199 -14.33 8.18 2.63
CA PRO A 199 -13.46 8.85 1.68
C PRO A 199 -13.02 7.86 0.61
N VAL A 200 -12.86 8.35 -0.62
CA VAL A 200 -12.07 7.65 -1.64
C VAL A 200 -10.69 7.38 -1.05
N ALA A 201 -10.04 6.27 -1.43
CA ALA A 201 -8.64 6.06 -1.09
C ALA A 201 -7.83 7.25 -1.62
N ASP A 202 -7.66 8.28 -0.79
CA ASP A 202 -6.58 9.21 -0.95
C ASP A 202 -5.35 8.38 -0.56
N ARG A 203 -4.66 7.86 -1.57
CA ARG A 203 -3.32 7.35 -1.36
C ARG A 203 -2.56 8.58 -0.95
N GLY A 204 -2.46 8.78 0.36
CA GLY A 204 -1.80 9.93 0.96
C GLY A 204 -0.40 10.11 0.38
N PRO A 205 0.34 11.14 0.80
CA PRO A 205 1.70 11.34 0.30
C PRO A 205 2.48 10.02 0.38
N ALA A 206 3.18 9.68 -0.70
CA ALA A 206 3.91 8.41 -0.79
C ALA A 206 4.72 8.17 0.49
N ALA A 207 4.70 6.94 1.00
CA ALA A 207 5.43 6.57 2.20
C ALA A 207 6.89 6.99 2.04
N LYS A 208 7.43 7.68 3.04
CA LYS A 208 8.79 8.19 2.97
C LYS A 208 9.78 7.08 3.35
N PRO A 209 10.92 6.94 2.67
CA PRO A 209 12.00 6.08 3.14
C PRO A 209 12.41 6.43 4.57
N MET A 210 12.62 5.42 5.41
CA MET A 210 13.19 5.64 6.74
C MET A 210 14.55 6.33 6.63
N THR A 211 14.75 7.37 7.43
CA THR A 211 16.04 8.07 7.51
C THR A 211 17.06 7.17 8.18
N VAL A 212 18.17 6.90 7.50
CA VAL A 212 19.28 6.11 8.05
C VAL A 212 20.15 7.03 8.90
N ASN A 213 20.35 6.70 10.18
CA ASN A 213 21.41 7.32 10.98
C ASN A 213 22.69 6.48 10.83
N PRO A 214 23.73 6.96 10.12
CA PRO A 214 24.96 6.20 9.87
C PRO A 214 25.68 5.78 11.16
N GLU A 215 25.54 6.55 12.25
CA GLU A 215 26.19 6.26 13.53
C GLU A 215 25.61 5.02 14.22
N LEU A 216 24.36 4.65 13.90
CA LEU A 216 23.70 3.49 14.46
C LEU A 216 23.88 2.24 13.60
N VAL A 217 24.25 2.37 12.33
CA VAL A 217 24.34 1.23 11.41
C VAL A 217 25.69 0.52 11.57
N PRO A 218 25.72 -0.81 11.78
CA PRO A 218 26.98 -1.53 11.85
C PRO A 218 27.72 -1.50 10.51
N GLY A 219 29.03 -1.26 10.54
CA GLY A 219 29.83 -1.13 9.30
C GLY A 219 29.92 -2.40 8.43
N TYR A 220 29.49 -3.55 8.94
CA TYR A 220 29.41 -4.81 8.17
C TYR A 220 28.05 -5.00 7.45
N TRP A 221 27.14 -4.02 7.56
CA TRP A 221 25.89 -4.03 6.82
C TRP A 221 26.16 -3.64 5.37
N ASP A 222 25.43 -4.31 4.49
CA ASP A 222 25.52 -4.09 3.06
C ASP A 222 24.33 -3.22 2.67
N MET A 223 24.59 -1.92 2.61
CA MET A 223 23.56 -0.93 2.32
C MET A 223 23.07 -1.01 0.86
N GLU A 224 23.85 -1.62 -0.03
CA GLU A 224 23.49 -1.74 -1.45
C GLU A 224 22.36 -2.75 -1.68
N VAL A 225 22.26 -3.76 -0.81
CA VAL A 225 21.18 -4.76 -0.87
C VAL A 225 19.92 -4.36 -0.11
N MET A 226 19.91 -3.19 0.54
CA MET A 226 18.76 -2.76 1.34
C MET A 226 17.68 -2.11 0.47
N GLU A 227 16.48 -2.65 0.53
CA GLU A 227 15.31 -2.14 -0.17
C GLU A 227 14.35 -1.42 0.79
N ASP A 228 13.65 -0.40 0.28
CA ASP A 228 12.56 0.24 1.00
C ASP A 228 11.30 -0.63 0.88
N ILE A 229 10.88 -1.21 2.00
CA ILE A 229 9.72 -2.11 2.07
C ILE A 229 8.60 -1.53 2.94
N GLU A 230 7.36 -1.85 2.59
CA GLU A 230 6.20 -1.52 3.41
C GLU A 230 6.25 -2.28 4.74
N MET A 231 5.91 -1.58 5.81
CA MET A 231 5.87 -2.18 7.15
C MET A 231 4.63 -3.05 7.30
N LEU A 232 4.82 -4.37 7.25
CA LEU A 232 3.79 -5.34 7.59
C LEU A 232 3.85 -5.65 9.10
N LYS A 233 3.19 -4.82 9.93
CA LYS A 233 3.09 -4.94 11.41
C LYS A 233 4.42 -5.22 12.15
N GLY A 234 4.94 -4.23 12.87
CA GLY A 234 6.12 -4.34 13.72
C GLY A 234 5.95 -3.66 15.08
N LEU A 235 7.01 -3.66 15.89
CA LEU A 235 7.13 -2.78 17.05
C LEU A 235 6.92 -1.33 16.58
N ALA A 236 6.14 -0.55 17.33
CA ALA A 236 5.49 0.66 16.81
C ALA A 236 6.52 1.71 16.34
N PRO A 237 6.50 2.12 15.06
CA PRO A 237 7.32 3.23 14.60
C PRO A 237 6.86 4.54 15.25
N GLU A 238 7.80 5.47 15.42
CA GLU A 238 7.52 6.81 15.95
C GLU A 238 6.71 7.68 14.94
N GLU A 239 6.72 7.31 13.65
CA GLU A 239 6.06 8.06 12.56
C GLU A 239 5.17 7.14 11.71
N GLU A 240 3.93 7.59 11.46
CA GLU A 240 3.04 6.96 10.48
C GLU A 240 3.57 7.20 9.05
N ASN A 241 3.40 6.22 8.15
CA ASN A 241 3.71 6.34 6.71
C ASN A 241 5.21 6.38 6.33
N VAL A 242 6.02 5.52 6.97
CA VAL A 242 7.46 5.35 6.69
C VAL A 242 7.75 3.94 6.13
N LEU A 243 8.61 3.83 5.11
CA LEU A 243 9.12 2.56 4.57
C LEU A 243 10.33 2.09 5.39
N ASN A 244 10.38 0.82 5.76
CA ASN A 244 11.54 0.25 6.45
C ASN A 244 12.64 -0.12 5.44
N LYS A 245 13.91 -0.01 5.85
CA LYS A 245 15.03 -0.55 5.07
C LYS A 245 15.31 -1.99 5.48
N PHE A 246 15.21 -2.89 4.50
CA PHE A 246 15.38 -4.33 4.70
C PHE A 246 16.31 -4.93 3.65
N GLY A 247 17.31 -5.69 4.10
CA GLY A 247 18.22 -6.43 3.25
C GLY A 247 18.25 -7.91 3.62
N LYS A 248 18.30 -8.78 2.61
CA LYS A 248 18.47 -10.22 2.77
C LYS A 248 19.72 -10.65 1.99
N VAL A 249 20.80 -10.94 2.72
CA VAL A 249 22.09 -11.35 2.14
C VAL A 249 22.27 -12.84 2.34
N GLU A 250 22.54 -13.58 1.28
CA GLU A 250 22.90 -15.00 1.39
C GLU A 250 24.30 -15.14 1.99
N LEU A 251 24.47 -16.09 2.90
CA LEU A 251 25.77 -16.32 3.53
C LEU A 251 26.72 -17.03 2.58
N THR A 252 28.00 -16.64 2.66
CA THR A 252 29.09 -17.29 1.93
C THR A 252 29.34 -18.71 2.44
N GLU A 253 30.01 -19.55 1.64
CA GLU A 253 30.35 -20.93 2.03
C GLU A 253 31.16 -21.00 3.34
N SER A 254 32.05 -20.02 3.57
CA SER A 254 32.85 -19.91 4.80
C SER A 254 31.97 -19.61 6.04
N GLU A 255 30.99 -18.72 5.89
CA GLU A 255 30.02 -18.43 6.95
C GLU A 255 29.10 -19.63 7.21
N LEU A 256 28.66 -20.34 6.16
CA LEU A 256 27.88 -21.56 6.29
C LEU A 256 28.67 -22.66 7.04
N ALA A 257 29.95 -22.82 6.73
CA ALA A 257 30.83 -23.74 7.45
C ALA A 257 30.94 -23.38 8.94
N SER A 258 31.03 -22.09 9.26
CA SER A 258 31.05 -21.61 10.65
C SER A 258 29.75 -21.91 11.39
N ILE A 259 28.59 -21.74 10.74
CA ILE A 259 27.29 -22.12 11.33
C ILE A 259 27.20 -23.64 11.49
N GLN A 260 27.65 -24.42 10.52
CA GLN A 260 27.67 -25.89 10.61
C GLN A 260 28.47 -26.35 11.84
N GLN A 261 29.62 -25.73 12.13
CA GLN A 261 30.40 -26.03 13.33
C GLN A 261 29.61 -25.79 14.62
N ILE A 262 28.80 -24.73 14.68
CA ILE A 262 27.92 -24.46 15.84
C ILE A 262 26.85 -25.56 15.98
N PHE A 263 26.24 -25.98 14.87
CA PHE A 263 25.24 -27.06 14.88
C PHE A 263 25.86 -28.38 15.33
N ASP A 264 27.04 -28.72 14.81
CA ASP A 264 27.76 -29.94 15.19
C ASP A 264 28.18 -29.92 16.66
N ALA A 265 28.68 -28.77 17.15
CA ALA A 265 29.10 -28.62 18.55
C ALA A 265 27.90 -28.62 19.54
N SER A 266 26.75 -28.09 19.12
CA SER A 266 25.54 -28.06 19.95
C SER A 266 24.72 -29.35 19.89
N HIS A 267 25.00 -30.23 18.92
CA HIS A 267 24.28 -31.47 18.76
C HIS A 267 24.55 -32.44 19.92
N LYS A 268 23.51 -32.73 20.70
CA LYS A 268 23.52 -33.75 21.75
C LYS A 268 22.72 -34.95 21.29
N LYS A 269 23.37 -36.11 21.21
CA LYS A 269 22.70 -37.36 20.86
C LYS A 269 21.75 -37.76 21.99
N VAL A 270 20.45 -37.58 21.78
CA VAL A 270 19.42 -38.06 22.70
C VAL A 270 18.89 -39.38 22.17
N TYR A 271 19.02 -40.45 22.97
CA TYR A 271 18.51 -41.77 22.59
C TYR A 271 16.99 -41.78 22.69
N THR A 272 16.35 -41.37 21.60
CA THR A 272 14.89 -41.41 21.44
C THR A 272 14.60 -42.18 20.17
N ARG A 273 13.68 -43.15 20.25
CA ARG A 273 13.02 -43.67 19.06
C ARG A 273 11.98 -42.65 18.64
N ASP A 274 11.87 -42.35 17.36
CA ASP A 274 10.73 -41.58 16.89
C ASP A 274 9.43 -42.38 17.16
N ARG A 275 8.26 -41.72 17.06
CA ARG A 275 6.97 -42.39 17.26
C ARG A 275 6.68 -43.52 16.26
N LYS A 276 7.49 -43.68 15.21
CA LYS A 276 7.33 -44.67 14.13
C LYS A 276 8.42 -45.76 14.14
N GLY A 277 9.30 -45.78 15.14
CA GLY A 277 10.43 -46.71 15.23
C GLY A 277 11.58 -46.45 14.25
N THR A 278 11.59 -45.34 13.52
CA THR A 278 12.67 -44.98 12.60
C THR A 278 13.87 -44.37 13.34
N LYS A 279 15.05 -44.50 12.73
CA LYS A 279 16.30 -43.97 13.27
C LYS A 279 16.28 -42.45 13.17
N VAL A 280 16.42 -41.77 14.31
CA VAL A 280 16.58 -40.31 14.35
C VAL A 280 17.88 -39.92 13.63
N PRO A 281 17.90 -38.88 12.77
CA PRO A 281 19.10 -38.43 12.09
C PRO A 281 20.25 -38.13 13.05
N ASP A 282 21.47 -38.55 12.67
CA ASP A 282 22.66 -38.40 13.52
C ASP A 282 23.27 -36.98 13.46
N LYS A 283 22.84 -36.14 12.52
CA LYS A 283 23.31 -34.75 12.37
C LYS A 283 22.33 -33.87 11.60
N LEU A 284 22.44 -32.55 11.79
CA LEU A 284 21.77 -31.53 10.99
C LEU A 284 22.77 -30.95 10.00
N LEU A 285 22.34 -30.76 8.74
CA LEU A 285 23.17 -30.15 7.69
C LEU A 285 22.59 -28.79 7.32
N VAL A 286 23.42 -27.76 7.45
CA VAL A 286 23.09 -26.41 6.98
C VAL A 286 23.18 -26.41 5.45
N LYS A 287 22.06 -26.14 4.79
CA LYS A 287 21.98 -26.10 3.32
C LYS A 287 22.08 -24.69 2.76
N CYS A 288 21.48 -23.73 3.43
CA CYS A 288 21.49 -22.33 3.09
C CYS A 288 21.23 -21.52 4.37
N ALA A 289 21.70 -20.28 4.40
CA ALA A 289 21.40 -19.35 5.47
C ALA A 289 21.46 -17.93 4.91
N TYR A 290 20.71 -17.03 5.54
CA TYR A 290 20.64 -15.63 5.14
C TYR A 290 20.90 -14.74 6.35
N ARG A 291 21.69 -13.69 6.15
CA ARG A 291 21.79 -12.55 7.06
C ARG A 291 20.64 -11.59 6.77
N ILE A 292 19.84 -11.31 7.79
CA ILE A 292 18.74 -10.34 7.71
C ILE A 292 19.22 -9.02 8.29
N GLN A 293 19.17 -7.97 7.48
CA GLN A 293 19.49 -6.60 7.87
C GLN A 293 18.17 -5.84 7.94
N ASN A 294 17.71 -5.51 9.15
CA ASN A 294 16.44 -4.80 9.37
C ASN A 294 16.72 -3.55 10.17
N LEU A 295 16.70 -2.40 9.51
CA LEU A 295 17.14 -1.12 10.08
C LEU A 295 16.26 -0.67 11.25
N GLN A 296 14.94 -0.85 11.13
CA GLN A 296 14.00 -0.54 12.19
C GLN A 296 14.31 -1.35 13.45
N ASN A 297 14.31 -2.68 13.35
CA ASN A 297 14.54 -3.57 14.49
C ASN A 297 15.88 -3.27 15.17
N TRP A 298 16.90 -2.93 14.37
CA TRP A 298 18.22 -2.59 14.89
C TRP A 298 18.22 -1.25 15.63
N THR A 299 17.59 -0.22 15.05
CA THR A 299 17.49 1.10 15.67
C THR A 299 16.74 1.03 17.00
N GLU A 300 15.64 0.29 17.06
CA GLU A 300 14.90 0.02 18.28
C GLU A 300 15.74 -0.73 19.31
N PHE A 301 16.45 -1.78 18.88
CA PHE A 301 17.36 -2.53 19.74
C PHE A 301 18.44 -1.63 20.35
N VAL A 302 19.12 -0.81 19.55
CA VAL A 302 20.19 0.08 20.03
C VAL A 302 19.63 1.12 21.01
N ARG A 303 18.49 1.75 20.69
CA ARG A 303 17.84 2.69 21.61
C ARG A 303 17.47 2.02 22.94
N LYS A 304 16.88 0.83 22.89
CA LYS A 304 16.50 0.07 24.08
C LYS A 304 17.71 -0.34 24.90
N GLN A 305 18.77 -0.80 24.24
CA GLN A 305 20.03 -1.18 24.89
C GLN A 305 20.67 0.01 25.59
N SER A 306 20.75 1.18 24.94
CA SER A 306 21.26 2.42 25.53
C SER A 306 20.44 2.87 26.75
N SER A 307 19.11 2.80 26.65
CA SER A 307 18.21 3.09 27.77
C SER A 307 18.44 2.16 28.96
N ILE A 308 18.56 0.85 28.73
CA ILE A 308 18.83 -0.13 29.79
C ILE A 308 20.20 0.11 30.43
N ARG A 309 21.23 0.42 29.64
CA ARG A 309 22.57 0.75 30.16
C ARG A 309 22.54 1.98 31.06
N ALA A 310 21.88 3.05 30.62
CA ALA A 310 21.72 4.26 31.43
C ALA A 310 20.97 3.98 32.75
N GLN A 311 19.94 3.12 32.72
CA GLN A 311 19.24 2.68 33.93
C GLN A 311 20.16 1.89 34.87
N ILE A 312 20.94 0.95 34.34
CA ILE A 312 21.90 0.16 35.13
C ILE A 312 22.95 1.07 35.78
N ASP A 313 23.47 2.06 35.05
CA ASP A 313 24.50 2.95 35.58
C ASP A 313 23.93 3.89 36.65
N SER A 314 22.72 4.43 36.45
CA SER A 314 22.00 5.18 37.49
C SER A 314 21.73 4.34 38.75
N LEU A 315 21.41 3.05 38.59
CA LEU A 315 21.23 2.13 39.73
C LEU A 315 22.53 1.86 40.49
N LYS A 316 23.68 1.79 39.79
CA LYS A 316 24.99 1.66 40.45
C LYS A 316 25.35 2.92 41.23
N GLU A 317 25.09 4.10 40.66
CA GLU A 317 25.38 5.40 41.29
C GLU A 317 24.53 5.66 42.53
N THR A 318 23.27 5.23 42.52
CA THR A 318 22.35 5.39 43.65
C THR A 318 22.58 4.37 44.78
N GLY A 319 23.59 3.50 44.68
CA GLY A 319 24.02 2.59 45.74
C GLY A 319 22.97 1.57 46.19
N ASN A 320 21.87 1.44 45.46
CA ASN A 320 20.74 0.63 45.86
C ASN A 320 21.04 -0.84 45.52
N LYS A 321 21.80 -1.50 46.39
CA LYS A 321 21.96 -2.96 46.36
C LYS A 321 20.60 -3.58 46.60
N GLY A 322 19.88 -3.86 45.51
CA GLY A 322 18.65 -4.63 45.55
C GLY A 322 18.93 -5.96 46.22
N VAL A 323 18.44 -6.14 47.45
CA VAL A 323 18.48 -7.40 48.17
C VAL A 323 17.69 -8.40 47.35
N CYS A 324 18.39 -9.39 46.79
CA CYS A 324 17.75 -10.50 46.10
C CYS A 324 16.91 -11.27 47.14
N ARG A 325 15.58 -11.17 47.07
CA ARG A 325 14.67 -11.73 48.11
C ARG A 325 14.79 -13.25 48.31
N ASN A 326 15.50 -13.99 47.44
CA ASN A 326 15.59 -15.45 47.46
C ASN A 326 16.96 -16.01 46.99
N GLY A 327 18.08 -15.49 47.49
CA GLY A 327 19.40 -16.11 47.27
C GLY A 327 19.94 -16.76 48.55
N PRO A 328 20.42 -18.01 48.54
CA PRO A 328 20.97 -18.64 49.74
C PRO A 328 22.24 -17.91 50.18
N GLU A 329 22.33 -17.64 51.49
CA GLU A 329 23.54 -17.11 52.12
C GLU A 329 24.71 -18.08 51.87
N LEU A 330 25.73 -17.59 51.16
CA LEU A 330 27.01 -18.28 51.07
C LEU A 330 27.78 -18.00 52.37
N SER A 331 27.85 -19.01 53.23
CA SER A 331 28.80 -19.13 54.35
C SER A 331 30.19 -19.50 53.86
#